data_AF-A0A1Y0H1K4-F1
#
_entry.id   AF-A0A1Y0H1K4-F1
#
_cell.length_a   1.000
_cell.length_b   1.000
_cell.length_c   1.000
_cell.angle_alpha   90.00
_cell.angle_beta   90.00
_cell.angle_gamma   90.00
#
_symmetry.space_group_name_H-M   'P 1'
#
loop_
_entity.id
_entity.type
_entity.pdbx_description
1 polymer ?
#
loop_
_entity_poly.entity_id
_entity_poly.type
_entity_poly.pdbx_seq_one_letter_code
_entity_poly.pdbx_strand_id
1 'polypeptide(L)'
;MNQLLDCPVLGLEDTFPQNLYIVRHNPTNKYGCYCYDGTHGLACFSTEQGALSFAAWINMPGMSSEEVSFDEAREVAKDRPMPITSLMLLDNMEDPLIHFVR
;
A
#
# COMPACT_ATOMS: atom_id res chain seq x y z
N MET A 1 -29.55 20.43 8.01
CA MET A 1 -29.25 19.44 9.08
C MET A 1 -27.94 18.78 8.72
N ASN A 2 -26.84 19.26 9.30
CA ASN A 2 -25.52 18.62 9.19
C ASN A 2 -25.41 17.65 10.36
N GLN A 3 -25.48 16.34 10.10
CA GLN A 3 -25.00 15.35 11.06
C GLN A 3 -23.48 15.31 10.94
N LEU A 4 -22.82 16.06 11.82
CA LEU A 4 -21.40 15.87 12.11
C LEU A 4 -21.27 14.51 12.83
N LEU A 5 -20.46 13.62 12.28
CA LEU A 5 -20.12 12.35 12.92
C LEU A 5 -19.22 12.65 14.13
N ASP A 6 -19.76 12.48 15.35
CA ASP A 6 -19.01 12.56 16.61
C ASP A 6 -18.18 11.27 16.85
N CYS A 7 -17.39 10.86 15.87
CA CYS A 7 -16.41 9.80 16.06
C CYS A 7 -15.01 10.43 15.93
N PRO A 8 -14.13 10.35 16.94
CA PRO A 8 -12.75 10.78 16.76
C PRO A 8 -12.17 9.95 15.61
N VAL A 9 -11.80 10.63 14.53
CA VAL A 9 -11.06 10.01 13.41
C VAL A 9 -9.68 9.69 13.96
N LEU A 10 -9.52 8.49 14.52
CA LEU A 10 -8.22 7.90 14.80
C LEU A 10 -7.42 7.88 13.48
N GLY A 11 -6.24 8.50 13.47
CA GLY A 11 -5.35 8.53 12.29
C GLY A 11 -5.33 9.83 11.47
N LEU A 12 -5.84 10.96 11.99
CA LEU A 12 -5.68 12.28 11.33
C LEU A 12 -4.24 12.83 11.35
N GLU A 13 -3.34 12.28 12.16
CA GLU A 13 -1.96 12.75 12.28
C GLU A 13 -1.01 12.04 11.29
N ASP A 14 -1.31 10.80 10.91
CA ASP A 14 -0.54 10.03 9.95
C ASP A 14 -1.14 10.19 8.55
N THR A 15 -0.61 11.16 7.81
CA THR A 15 -1.03 11.41 6.43
C THR A 15 -0.34 10.44 5.49
N PHE A 16 -1.12 9.76 4.65
CA PHE A 16 -0.55 8.99 3.53
C PHE A 16 0.21 9.95 2.60
N PRO A 17 1.47 9.63 2.23
CA PRO A 17 2.22 10.42 1.27
C PRO A 17 1.48 10.59 -0.05
N GLN A 18 1.60 11.76 -0.69
CA GLN A 18 1.01 12.02 -2.01
C GLN A 18 1.62 11.13 -3.10
N ASN A 19 2.92 10.83 -2.98
CA ASN A 19 3.66 9.93 -3.85
C ASN A 19 4.15 8.74 -3.03
N LEU A 20 4.04 7.56 -3.62
CA LEU A 20 4.36 6.29 -3.01
C LEU A 20 5.18 5.46 -3.97
N TYR A 21 5.94 4.53 -3.42
CA TYR A 21 6.65 3.51 -4.17
C TYR A 21 5.94 2.18 -3.98
N ILE A 22 5.50 1.57 -5.07
CA ILE A 22 4.95 0.21 -5.08
C ILE A 22 5.96 -0.74 -5.72
N VAL A 23 5.82 -2.03 -5.43
CA VAL A 23 6.68 -3.04 -6.05
C VAL A 23 5.92 -3.81 -7.10
N ARG A 24 6.50 -3.94 -8.30
CA ARG A 24 5.91 -4.65 -9.43
C ARG A 24 6.87 -5.71 -9.96
N HIS A 25 6.32 -6.88 -10.24
CA HIS A 25 6.99 -7.95 -10.96
C HIS A 25 6.78 -7.75 -12.46
N ASN A 26 7.78 -7.21 -13.15
CA ASN A 26 7.69 -6.88 -14.57
C ASN A 26 7.31 -8.06 -15.47
N PRO A 27 7.84 -9.29 -15.27
CA PRO A 27 7.49 -10.42 -16.13
C PRO A 27 6.02 -10.83 -16.11
N THR A 28 5.30 -10.61 -15.00
CA THR A 28 3.89 -11.03 -14.86
C THR A 28 2.92 -9.89 -14.63
N ASN A 29 3.39 -8.65 -14.58
CA ASN A 29 2.59 -7.47 -14.19
C ASN A 29 1.83 -7.64 -12.86
N LYS A 30 2.41 -8.41 -11.93
CA LYS A 30 1.86 -8.59 -10.58
C LYS A 30 2.50 -7.58 -9.64
N TYR A 31 1.81 -7.26 -8.56
CA TYR A 31 2.28 -6.29 -7.58
C TYR A 31 2.59 -6.95 -6.25
N GLY A 32 3.50 -6.35 -5.49
CA GLY A 32 3.82 -6.75 -4.12
C GLY A 32 2.59 -6.57 -3.23
N CYS A 33 2.24 -7.62 -2.50
CA CYS A 33 1.15 -7.61 -1.54
C CYS A 33 1.69 -8.00 -0.17
N TYR A 34 1.06 -7.50 0.88
CA TYR A 34 1.39 -7.86 2.25
C TYR A 34 0.11 -8.20 3.02
N CYS A 35 0.25 -9.08 4.00
CA CYS A 35 -0.82 -9.46 4.90
C CYS A 35 -0.41 -9.12 6.32
N TYR A 36 -1.16 -8.21 6.95
CA TYR A 36 -0.95 -7.78 8.32
C TYR A 36 -2.26 -7.97 9.09
N ASP A 37 -2.21 -8.72 10.20
CA ASP A 37 -3.37 -9.07 11.03
C ASP A 37 -4.60 -9.53 10.25
N GLY A 38 -4.38 -10.37 9.22
CA GLY A 38 -5.43 -10.93 8.36
C GLY A 38 -5.96 -9.97 7.28
N THR A 39 -5.54 -8.71 7.29
CA THR A 39 -5.85 -7.73 6.25
C THR A 39 -4.86 -7.87 5.10
N HIS A 40 -5.36 -7.96 3.87
CA HIS A 40 -4.52 -8.05 2.67
C HIS A 40 -4.52 -6.73 1.92
N GLY A 41 -3.33 -6.23 1.60
CA GLY A 41 -3.19 -4.98 0.88
C GLY A 41 -2.04 -4.93 -0.11
N LEU A 42 -2.12 -3.96 -1.01
CA LEU A 42 -1.02 -3.56 -1.87
C LEU A 42 0.10 -2.96 -1.01
N ALA A 43 1.31 -3.49 -1.15
CA ALA A 43 2.48 -2.98 -0.45
C ALA A 43 2.95 -1.67 -1.08
N CYS A 44 2.96 -0.58 -0.30
CA CYS A 44 3.51 0.70 -0.70
C CYS A 44 4.47 1.26 0.36
N PHE A 45 5.35 2.17 -0.06
CA PHE A 45 6.42 2.73 0.75
C PHE A 45 6.54 4.23 0.48
N SER A 46 6.98 5.02 1.46
CA SER A 46 7.27 6.45 1.24
C SER A 46 8.59 6.70 0.52
N THR A 47 9.46 5.68 0.48
CA THR A 47 10.79 5.77 -0.16
C THR A 47 11.03 4.62 -1.12
N GLU A 48 11.76 4.91 -2.20
CA GLU A 48 12.18 3.90 -3.16
C GLU A 48 13.02 2.80 -2.49
N GLN A 49 13.89 3.19 -1.57
CA GLN A 49 14.74 2.24 -0.84
C GLN A 49 13.91 1.23 -0.02
N GLY A 50 12.80 1.65 0.58
CA GLY A 50 11.87 0.75 1.27
C GLY A 50 11.28 -0.29 0.31
N ALA A 51 10.79 0.17 -0.84
CA ALA A 51 10.24 -0.69 -1.89
C ALA A 51 11.28 -1.69 -2.43
N LEU A 52 12.51 -1.25 -2.68
CA LEU A 52 13.60 -2.13 -3.13
C LEU A 52 14.03 -3.13 -2.06
N SER A 53 14.03 -2.73 -0.79
CA SER A 53 14.33 -3.63 0.34
C SER A 53 13.25 -4.71 0.47
N PHE A 54 11.98 -4.34 0.30
CA PHE A 54 10.87 -5.29 0.26
C PHE A 54 10.94 -6.23 -0.96
N ALA A 55 11.29 -5.70 -2.14
CA ALA A 55 11.53 -6.51 -3.33
C ALA A 55 12.66 -7.54 -3.11
N ALA A 56 13.75 -7.13 -2.46
CA ALA A 56 14.85 -8.02 -2.10
C ALA A 56 14.43 -9.06 -1.06
N TRP A 57 13.58 -8.70 -0.09
CA TRP A 57 13.03 -9.62 0.90
C TRP A 57 12.13 -10.68 0.28
N ILE A 58 11.28 -10.32 -0.70
CA ILE A 58 10.49 -11.28 -1.48
C ILE A 58 11.39 -12.25 -2.26
N ASN A 59 12.61 -11.83 -2.61
CA ASN A 59 13.61 -12.62 -3.34
C ASN A 59 13.08 -13.21 -4.66
N MET A 60 12.29 -12.41 -5.39
CA MET A 60 11.73 -12.77 -6.70
C MET A 60 12.42 -11.94 -7.80
N PRO A 61 13.16 -12.58 -8.72
CA PRO A 61 13.81 -11.88 -9.83
C PRO A 61 12.81 -11.12 -10.71
N GLY A 62 13.15 -9.91 -11.13
CA GLY A 62 12.29 -9.09 -11.99
C GLY A 62 11.30 -8.17 -11.24
N MET A 63 11.43 -8.10 -9.91
CA MET A 63 10.78 -7.07 -9.10
C MET A 63 11.48 -5.72 -9.27
N SER A 64 10.69 -4.64 -9.42
CA SER A 64 11.18 -3.26 -9.47
C SER A 64 10.28 -2.34 -8.64
N SER A 65 10.84 -1.21 -8.20
CA SER A 65 10.10 -0.08 -7.67
C SER A 65 9.39 0.68 -8.81
N GLU A 66 8.20 1.18 -8.53
CA GLU A 66 7.44 2.09 -9.39
C GLU A 66 6.92 3.24 -8.51
N GLU A 67 7.28 4.49 -8.84
CA GLU A 67 6.74 5.68 -8.17
C GLU A 67 5.36 6.00 -8.75
N VAL A 68 4.36 6.12 -7.89
CA VAL A 68 2.97 6.40 -8.24
C VAL A 68 2.36 7.40 -7.26
N SER A 69 1.34 8.12 -7.68
CA SER A 69 0.52 8.90 -6.75
C SER A 69 -0.30 8.00 -5.84
N PHE A 70 -0.73 8.54 -4.69
CA PHE A 70 -1.64 7.85 -3.78
C PHE A 70 -2.92 7.38 -4.47
N ASP A 71 -3.52 8.21 -5.32
CA ASP A 71 -4.74 7.84 -6.04
C ASP A 71 -4.48 6.75 -7.08
N GLU A 72 -3.35 6.79 -7.80
CA GLU A 72 -2.97 5.69 -8.70
C GLU A 72 -2.75 4.38 -7.94
N ALA A 73 -2.08 4.42 -6.78
CA ALA A 73 -1.89 3.24 -5.94
C ALA A 73 -3.24 2.64 -5.47
N ARG A 74 -4.22 3.49 -5.18
CA ARG A 74 -5.58 3.04 -4.84
C ARG A 74 -6.28 2.37 -6.01
N GLU A 75 -6.19 2.93 -7.21
CA GLU A 75 -6.76 2.32 -8.41
C GLU A 75 -6.07 0.99 -8.73
N VAL A 76 -4.74 0.89 -8.58
CA VAL A 76 -4.00 -0.37 -8.70
C VAL A 76 -4.48 -1.41 -7.70
N ALA A 77 -4.79 -1.02 -6.46
CA ALA A 77 -5.31 -1.95 -5.46
C ALA A 77 -6.73 -2.44 -5.79
N LYS A 78 -7.61 -1.56 -6.30
CA LYS A 78 -9.00 -1.89 -6.69
C LYS A 78 -9.11 -2.78 -7.92
N ASP A 79 -8.22 -2.61 -8.89
CA ASP A 79 -8.19 -3.40 -10.14
C ASP A 79 -7.81 -4.88 -9.91
N ARG A 80 -7.51 -5.28 -8.66
CA ARG A 80 -7.03 -6.62 -8.35
C ARG A 80 -8.17 -7.53 -7.88
N PRO A 81 -8.20 -8.79 -8.34
CA PRO A 81 -9.13 -9.76 -7.81
C PRO A 81 -8.87 -9.97 -6.32
N MET A 82 -9.96 -10.11 -5.55
CA MET A 82 -9.96 -10.38 -4.10
C MET A 82 -8.82 -11.35 -3.70
N PRO A 83 -8.10 -11.10 -2.58
CA PRO A 83 -8.57 -10.37 -1.39
C PRO A 83 -7.91 -9.00 -1.15
N ILE A 84 -7.30 -8.34 -2.14
CA ILE A 84 -6.70 -7.02 -1.90
C ILE A 84 -7.80 -6.00 -1.58
N THR A 85 -7.89 -5.62 -0.30
CA THR A 85 -8.92 -4.71 0.22
C THR A 85 -8.34 -3.38 0.72
N SER A 86 -7.03 -3.23 0.70
CA SER A 86 -6.34 -2.05 1.24
C SER A 86 -5.05 -1.71 0.50
N LEU A 87 -4.61 -0.48 0.71
CA LEU A 87 -3.25 0.00 0.48
C LEU A 87 -2.54 0.02 1.84
N MET A 88 -1.32 -0.52 1.93
CA MET A 88 -0.56 -0.63 3.18
C MET A 88 0.79 0.08 3.05
N LEU A 89 0.99 1.14 3.83
CA LEU A 89 2.29 1.80 3.95
C LEU A 89 3.17 1.01 4.92
N LEU A 90 4.21 0.38 4.37
CA LEU A 90 5.05 -0.60 5.05
C LEU A 90 6.43 -0.04 5.44
N ASP A 91 6.53 1.28 5.63
CA ASP A 91 7.75 1.91 6.15
C ASP A 91 8.11 1.37 7.54
N ASN A 92 7.08 1.00 8.32
CA ASN A 92 7.21 0.15 9.51
C ASN A 92 6.33 -1.10 9.34
N MET A 93 6.96 -2.26 9.12
CA MET A 93 6.23 -3.52 8.92
C MET A 93 5.56 -4.07 10.19
N GLU A 94 5.98 -3.60 11.38
CA GLU A 94 5.39 -4.00 12.66
C GLU A 94 4.14 -3.18 13.01
N ASP A 95 3.96 -2.02 12.39
CA ASP A 95 2.82 -1.13 12.58
C ASP A 95 2.51 -0.37 11.29
N PRO A 96 1.96 -1.06 10.26
CA PRO A 96 1.73 -0.46 8.97
C PRO A 96 0.49 0.42 8.98
N LEU A 97 0.55 1.55 8.26
CA LEU A 97 -0.63 2.38 8.04
C LEU A 97 -1.49 1.76 6.94
N ILE A 98 -2.76 1.49 7.26
CA ILE A 98 -3.69 0.80 6.38
C ILE A 98 -4.75 1.77 5.86
N HIS A 99 -4.83 1.93 4.55
CA HIS A 99 -5.91 2.65 3.87
C HIS A 99 -6.81 1.67 3.12
N PHE A 100 -8.04 1.47 3.60
CA PHE A 100 -9.01 0.58 2.94
C PHE A 100 -9.48 1.18 1.61
N VAL A 101 -9.44 0.38 0.55
CA VAL A 101 -9.98 0.72 -0.77
C VAL A 101 -11.31 -0.01 -0.97
N ARG A 102 -12.35 0.76 -1.34
CA ARG A 102 -13.67 0.26 -1.73
C ARG A 102 -13.85 0.39 -3.23
#